data_AF-A0A3D3PGN5-F1
#
_entry.id   AF-A0A3D3PGN5-F1
#
_cell.length_a   1.000
_cell.length_b   1.000
_cell.length_c   1.000
_cell.angle_alpha   90.00
_cell.angle_beta   90.00
_cell.angle_gamma   90.00
#
_symmetry.space_group_name_H-M   'P 1'
#
loop_
_entity.id
_entity.type
_entity.pdbx_description
1 polymer ?
#
loop_
_entity_poly.entity_id
_entity_poly.type
_entity_poly.pdbx_seq_one_letter_code
_entity_poly.pdbx_strand_id
1 'polypeptide(L)'
;AFAFLYRNKRLIYAALSTLLILTLIWTFSKIEIYERNQIIFYSLRRNTAIGFFEDRKAIIITDLNPDEKTFSYSIKPSIESGGIKNQKLLKPGTVFSEINFFYDGNFVQFRNWKLLIWDKNFDKKTFSKPIIVETVLLQGNPRITIKELTQAVQFKVLLIDASNADYRIKIWQQQAKEEGIDCYVLKKNPAYVIKL
;
A
#
# COMPACT_ATOMS: atom_id res chain seq x y z
N ALA A 1 -44.92 11.93 0.18
CA ALA A 1 -46.37 12.24 0.30
C ALA A 1 -47.18 12.02 -0.99
N PHE A 2 -46.59 12.05 -2.20
CA PHE A 2 -47.34 11.92 -3.47
C PHE A 2 -47.89 10.52 -3.82
N ALA A 3 -47.30 9.42 -3.32
CA ALA A 3 -47.72 8.06 -3.67
C ALA A 3 -48.96 7.55 -2.91
N PHE A 4 -49.33 8.18 -1.79
CA PHE A 4 -50.45 7.74 -0.95
C PHE A 4 -51.80 8.31 -1.41
N LEU A 5 -51.77 9.41 -2.19
CA LEU A 5 -52.96 10.12 -2.68
C LEU A 5 -53.60 9.48 -3.92
N TYR A 6 -52.86 8.67 -4.67
CA TYR A 6 -53.39 7.93 -5.83
C TYR A 6 -53.29 6.43 -5.54
N ARG A 7 -54.44 5.81 -5.27
CA ARG A 7 -54.68 4.38 -4.96
C ARG A 7 -54.34 3.44 -6.13
N ASN A 8 -53.25 3.71 -6.84
CA ASN A 8 -52.79 2.99 -8.03
C ASN A 8 -51.72 1.98 -7.62
N LYS A 9 -52.13 0.72 -7.47
CA LYS A 9 -51.28 -0.41 -7.05
C LYS A 9 -50.00 -0.52 -7.90
N ARG A 10 -50.04 -0.14 -9.18
CA ARG A 10 -48.87 -0.18 -10.08
C ARG A 10 -47.74 0.77 -9.66
N LEU A 11 -48.07 1.96 -9.18
CA LEU A 11 -47.07 2.93 -8.69
C LEU A 11 -46.45 2.47 -7.37
N ILE A 12 -47.24 1.81 -6.52
CA ILE A 12 -46.73 1.22 -5.26
C ILE A 12 -45.75 0.08 -5.57
N TYR A 13 -46.08 -0.82 -6.51
CA TYR A 13 -45.15 -1.88 -6.93
C TYR A 13 -43.87 -1.33 -7.58
N ALA A 14 -43.97 -0.28 -8.40
CA ALA A 14 -42.80 0.38 -9.01
C ALA A 14 -41.90 1.07 -7.96
N ALA A 15 -42.50 1.72 -6.96
CA ALA A 15 -41.75 2.30 -5.84
C ALA A 15 -41.07 1.21 -5.00
N LEU A 16 -41.77 0.11 -4.74
CA LEU A 16 -41.24 -1.03 -3.99
C LEU A 16 -40.08 -1.71 -4.73
N SER A 17 -40.19 -1.92 -6.05
CA SER A 17 -39.12 -2.50 -6.85
C SER A 17 -37.89 -1.60 -6.91
N THR A 18 -38.09 -0.28 -7.04
CA THR A 18 -36.99 0.69 -7.03
C THR A 18 -36.28 0.71 -5.68
N LEU A 19 -37.02 0.65 -4.56
CA LEU A 19 -36.45 0.55 -3.23
C LEU A 19 -35.64 -0.74 -3.07
N LEU A 20 -36.15 -1.86 -3.56
CA LEU A 20 -35.51 -3.17 -3.48
C LEU A 20 -34.19 -3.18 -4.28
N ILE A 21 -34.21 -2.64 -5.50
CA ILE A 21 -33.01 -2.46 -6.33
C ILE A 21 -31.99 -1.56 -5.63
N LEU A 22 -32.41 -0.45 -5.03
CA LEU A 22 -31.53 0.45 -4.29
C LEU A 22 -30.87 -0.27 -3.11
N THR A 23 -31.64 -1.03 -2.31
CA THR A 23 -31.09 -1.79 -1.18
C THR A 23 -30.12 -2.91 -1.61
N LEU A 24 -30.36 -3.53 -2.76
CA LEU A 24 -29.45 -4.53 -3.34
C LEU A 24 -28.12 -3.88 -3.74
N ILE A 25 -28.17 -2.78 -4.49
CA ILE A 25 -26.97 -2.04 -4.92
C ILE A 25 -26.12 -1.63 -3.70
N TRP A 26 -26.75 -1.09 -2.65
CA TRP A 26 -26.06 -0.68 -1.42
C TRP A 26 -25.42 -1.84 -0.67
N THR A 27 -26.05 -3.01 -0.69
CA THR A 27 -25.51 -4.23 -0.04
C THR A 27 -24.32 -4.78 -0.82
N PHE A 28 -24.43 -4.88 -2.15
CA PHE A 28 -23.33 -5.36 -2.99
C PHE A 28 -22.11 -4.45 -2.93
N SER A 29 -22.29 -3.13 -2.95
CA SER A 29 -21.18 -2.18 -2.83
C SER A 29 -20.43 -2.29 -1.49
N LYS A 30 -21.12 -2.77 -0.43
CA LYS A 30 -20.49 -2.99 0.87
C LYS A 30 -19.70 -4.29 0.91
N ILE A 31 -20.17 -5.35 0.25
CA ILE A 31 -19.50 -6.66 0.18
C ILE A 31 -18.10 -6.53 -0.46
N GLU A 32 -17.95 -5.69 -1.48
CA GLU A 32 -16.67 -5.46 -2.18
C GLU A 32 -15.62 -4.67 -1.36
N ILE A 33 -16.03 -4.10 -0.22
CA ILE A 33 -15.13 -3.42 0.73
C ILE A 33 -14.58 -4.42 1.76
N TYR A 34 -15.23 -5.56 1.96
CA TYR A 34 -14.89 -6.52 3.02
C TYR A 34 -13.70 -7.45 2.71
N GLU A 35 -13.27 -7.59 1.45
CA GLU A 35 -12.19 -8.49 1.04
C GLU A 35 -10.94 -7.75 0.51
N ARG A 36 -10.46 -6.71 1.21
CA ARG A 36 -9.29 -5.94 0.75
C ARG A 36 -8.04 -6.25 1.57
N ASN A 37 -7.45 -7.40 1.28
CA ASN A 37 -6.03 -7.61 1.58
C ASN A 37 -5.23 -6.77 0.58
N GLN A 38 -4.67 -5.66 1.04
CA GLN A 38 -3.94 -4.76 0.16
C GLN A 38 -2.76 -4.11 0.87
N ILE A 39 -1.77 -3.75 0.08
CA ILE A 39 -0.58 -3.02 0.51
C ILE A 39 -0.58 -1.70 -0.24
N ILE A 40 -0.47 -0.61 0.50
CA ILE A 40 -0.45 0.74 -0.05
C ILE A 40 0.88 1.39 0.29
N PHE A 41 1.63 1.76 -0.74
CA PHE A 41 2.81 2.60 -0.62
C PHE A 41 2.43 4.04 -0.88
N TYR A 42 2.50 4.88 0.14
CA TYR A 42 2.09 6.27 0.03
C TYR A 42 3.20 7.12 -0.61
N SER A 43 2.82 7.97 -1.57
CA SER A 43 3.73 8.98 -2.11
C SER A 43 3.83 10.18 -1.16
N LEU A 44 4.82 10.15 -0.26
CA LEU A 44 5.09 11.22 0.69
C LEU A 44 6.46 11.86 0.42
N ARG A 45 6.56 13.19 0.37
CA ARG A 45 7.80 13.87 -0.10
C ARG A 45 9.03 13.66 0.80
N ARG A 46 8.86 13.65 2.12
CA ARG A 46 9.96 13.62 3.11
C ARG A 46 9.83 12.51 4.13
N ASN A 47 8.69 11.86 4.13
CA ASN A 47 8.27 10.86 5.09
C ASN A 47 8.03 9.57 4.34
N THR A 48 7.98 8.45 5.04
CA THR A 48 7.70 7.16 4.42
C THR A 48 6.53 6.55 5.14
N ALA A 49 5.53 6.12 4.37
CA ALA A 49 4.42 5.37 4.91
C ALA A 49 4.09 4.18 4.03
N ILE A 50 3.87 3.04 4.66
CA ILE A 50 3.42 1.81 4.02
C ILE A 50 2.28 1.25 4.87
N GLY A 51 1.12 1.09 4.27
CA GLY A 51 -0.07 0.54 4.92
C GLY A 51 -0.33 -0.88 4.46
N PHE A 52 -0.43 -1.80 5.41
CA PHE A 52 -0.81 -3.19 5.23
C PHE A 52 -2.21 -3.36 5.79
N PHE A 53 -3.16 -3.68 4.93
CA PHE A 53 -4.57 -3.80 5.28
C PHE A 53 -4.96 -5.28 5.21
N GLU A 54 -5.50 -5.79 6.31
CA GLU A 54 -6.02 -7.15 6.45
C GLU A 54 -7.41 -7.08 7.10
N ASP A 55 -8.46 -7.38 6.34
CA ASP A 55 -9.85 -7.30 6.78
C ASP A 55 -10.22 -5.96 7.45
N ARG A 56 -10.32 -5.93 8.80
CA ARG A 56 -10.63 -4.75 9.62
C ARG A 56 -9.45 -4.26 10.45
N LYS A 57 -8.26 -4.79 10.17
CA LYS A 57 -7.00 -4.44 10.82
C LYS A 57 -6.09 -3.76 9.81
N ALA A 58 -5.34 -2.77 10.26
CA ALA A 58 -4.27 -2.18 9.46
C ALA A 58 -2.99 -2.06 10.28
N ILE A 59 -1.87 -2.43 9.68
CA ILE A 59 -0.54 -2.16 10.21
C ILE A 59 0.06 -1.10 9.30
N ILE A 60 0.46 0.02 9.87
CA ILE A 60 0.99 1.16 9.13
C ILE A 60 2.39 1.43 9.64
N ILE A 61 3.38 1.22 8.79
CA ILE A 61 4.76 1.62 9.04
C ILE A 61 4.88 3.08 8.60
N THR A 62 5.13 3.99 9.54
CA THR A 62 5.23 5.43 9.25
C THR A 62 6.13 6.15 10.24
N ASP A 63 6.91 7.11 9.75
CA ASP A 63 7.67 8.05 10.58
C ASP A 63 6.83 9.27 11.03
N LEU A 64 5.68 9.49 10.41
CA LEU A 64 4.71 10.53 10.78
C LEU A 64 4.00 10.22 12.08
N ASN A 65 3.76 11.25 12.90
CA ASN A 65 2.84 11.17 14.02
C ASN A 65 1.37 11.33 13.55
N PRO A 66 0.39 10.73 14.26
CA PRO A 66 -1.03 10.82 13.92
C PRO A 66 -1.58 12.26 13.83
N ASP A 67 -1.03 13.16 14.64
CA ASP A 67 -1.46 14.56 14.73
C ASP A 67 -0.93 15.42 13.57
N GLU A 68 -0.02 14.89 12.76
CA GLU A 68 0.52 15.62 11.63
C GLU A 68 -0.51 15.70 10.49
N LYS A 69 -0.64 16.89 9.89
CA LYS A 69 -1.54 17.13 8.75
C LYS A 69 -1.27 16.13 7.61
N THR A 70 -0.02 15.81 7.35
CA THR A 70 0.38 14.85 6.31
C THR A 70 -0.25 13.48 6.50
N PHE A 71 -0.31 12.99 7.75
CA PHE A 71 -0.98 11.73 8.10
C PHE A 71 -2.48 11.83 7.83
N SER A 72 -3.11 12.91 8.30
CA SER A 72 -4.55 13.15 8.16
C SER A 72 -5.00 13.24 6.69
N TYR A 73 -4.21 13.82 5.80
CA TYR A 73 -4.59 13.96 4.39
C TYR A 73 -4.22 12.76 3.52
N SER A 74 -3.13 12.06 3.82
CA SER A 74 -2.60 11.03 2.91
C SER A 74 -2.94 9.61 3.36
N ILE A 75 -2.94 9.37 4.68
CA ILE A 75 -3.07 8.03 5.25
C ILE A 75 -4.48 7.83 5.81
N LYS A 76 -5.00 8.76 6.62
CA LYS A 76 -6.32 8.63 7.27
C LYS A 76 -7.47 8.27 6.30
N PRO A 77 -7.56 8.84 5.06
CA PRO A 77 -8.64 8.49 4.15
C PRO A 77 -8.67 7.01 3.77
N SER A 78 -7.50 6.37 3.66
CA SER A 78 -7.40 4.94 3.35
C SER A 78 -7.86 4.04 4.51
N ILE A 79 -7.63 4.48 5.74
CA ILE A 79 -8.05 3.79 6.96
C ILE A 79 -9.58 3.89 7.11
N GLU A 80 -10.11 5.11 6.94
CA GLU A 80 -11.54 5.39 7.06
C GLU A 80 -12.35 4.71 5.95
N SER A 81 -11.91 4.82 4.69
CA SER A 81 -12.57 4.16 3.56
C SER A 81 -12.46 2.63 3.62
N GLY A 82 -11.38 2.10 4.21
CA GLY A 82 -11.22 0.67 4.46
C GLY A 82 -12.07 0.13 5.61
N GLY A 83 -12.78 0.97 6.37
CA GLY A 83 -13.58 0.54 7.52
C GLY A 83 -12.76 -0.11 8.63
N ILE A 84 -11.48 0.26 8.74
CA ILE A 84 -10.54 -0.30 9.70
C ILE A 84 -10.94 0.09 11.12
N LYS A 85 -11.06 -0.91 11.98
CA LYS A 85 -11.41 -0.70 13.40
C LYS A 85 -10.18 -0.66 14.29
N ASN A 86 -9.16 -1.43 13.92
CA ASN A 86 -7.93 -1.55 14.69
C ASN A 86 -6.74 -1.17 13.80
N GLN A 87 -6.10 -0.05 14.10
CA GLN A 87 -4.87 0.36 13.44
C GLN A 87 -3.69 0.18 14.39
N LYS A 88 -2.56 -0.28 13.86
CA LYS A 88 -1.28 -0.33 14.57
C LYS A 88 -0.26 0.49 13.82
N LEU A 89 0.34 1.45 14.51
CA LEU A 89 1.38 2.30 13.96
C LEU A 89 2.74 1.77 14.41
N LEU A 90 3.60 1.50 13.43
CA LEU A 90 4.98 1.06 13.64
C LEU A 90 5.93 2.14 13.16
N LYS A 91 6.97 2.42 13.94
CA LYS A 91 8.05 3.31 13.50
C LYS A 91 9.02 2.56 12.59
N PRO A 92 9.58 3.20 11.56
CA PRO A 92 10.62 2.60 10.73
C PRO A 92 11.80 2.12 11.58
N GLY A 93 12.35 0.95 11.26
CA GLY A 93 13.48 0.35 11.98
C GLY A 93 13.11 -0.40 13.26
N THR A 94 11.82 -0.49 13.61
CA THR A 94 11.37 -1.34 14.73
C THR A 94 11.24 -2.79 14.31
N VAL A 95 11.44 -3.71 15.26
CA VAL A 95 11.15 -5.13 15.05
C VAL A 95 9.75 -5.42 15.58
N PHE A 96 8.93 -6.04 14.75
CA PHE A 96 7.57 -6.43 15.09
C PHE A 96 7.19 -7.75 14.41
N SER A 97 6.53 -8.64 15.15
CA SER A 97 6.11 -9.94 14.66
C SER A 97 4.72 -10.29 15.18
N GLU A 98 3.89 -10.79 14.29
CA GLU A 98 2.52 -11.28 14.50
C GLU A 98 2.28 -12.45 13.52
N ILE A 99 1.20 -13.22 13.71
CA ILE A 99 0.94 -14.48 13.00
C ILE A 99 1.08 -14.36 11.46
N ASN A 100 0.60 -13.27 10.87
CA ASN A 100 0.62 -13.02 9.43
C ASN A 100 1.51 -11.84 9.02
N PHE A 101 2.27 -11.27 9.95
CA PHE A 101 3.05 -10.07 9.70
C PHE A 101 4.38 -10.09 10.44
N PHE A 102 5.47 -9.91 9.71
CA PHE A 102 6.81 -9.75 10.28
C PHE A 102 7.47 -8.52 9.69
N TYR A 103 8.15 -7.76 10.54
CA TYR A 103 8.93 -6.59 10.19
C TYR A 103 10.18 -6.52 11.06
N ASP A 104 11.35 -6.31 10.44
CA ASP A 104 12.62 -6.16 11.15
C ASP A 104 13.35 -4.83 10.88
N GLY A 105 12.68 -3.87 10.24
CA GLY A 105 13.29 -2.64 9.77
C GLY A 105 13.49 -2.60 8.26
N ASN A 106 14.14 -3.63 7.71
CA ASN A 106 14.49 -3.70 6.27
C ASN A 106 13.72 -4.79 5.52
N PHE A 107 13.18 -5.79 6.20
CA PHE A 107 12.42 -6.87 5.62
C PHE A 107 11.02 -6.87 6.21
N VAL A 108 10.03 -6.96 5.32
CA VAL A 108 8.62 -7.11 5.69
C VAL A 108 8.09 -8.39 5.04
N GLN A 109 7.44 -9.21 5.84
CA GLN A 109 6.60 -10.31 5.33
C GLN A 109 5.17 -10.05 5.75
N PHE A 110 4.26 -10.06 4.79
CA PHE A 110 2.83 -9.98 5.03
C PHE A 110 2.16 -11.17 4.32
N ARG A 111 1.71 -12.14 5.11
CA ARG A 111 1.27 -13.46 4.64
C ARG A 111 2.35 -14.14 3.77
N ASN A 112 2.05 -14.39 2.50
CA ASN A 112 2.96 -14.99 1.53
C ASN A 112 3.74 -13.95 0.71
N TRP A 113 3.45 -12.66 0.90
CA TRP A 113 4.07 -11.57 0.17
C TRP A 113 5.22 -10.96 0.99
N LYS A 114 6.33 -10.66 0.34
CA LYS A 114 7.57 -10.18 0.96
C LYS A 114 8.06 -8.91 0.28
N LEU A 115 8.58 -8.01 1.12
CA LEU A 115 9.20 -6.76 0.73
C LEU A 115 10.56 -6.63 1.35
N LEU A 116 11.51 -6.17 0.53
CA LEU A 116 12.80 -5.72 1.00
C LEU A 116 12.90 -4.20 0.85
N ILE A 117 13.09 -3.50 1.95
CA ILE A 117 13.40 -2.08 2.03
C ILE A 117 14.92 -1.93 2.02
N TRP A 118 15.44 -1.46 0.89
CA TRP A 118 16.85 -1.19 0.70
C TRP A 118 17.17 0.26 1.01
N ASP A 119 17.85 0.49 2.14
CA ASP A 119 18.30 1.79 2.59
C ASP A 119 19.84 1.87 2.64
N LYS A 120 20.38 3.03 3.04
CA LYS A 120 21.83 3.25 3.16
C LYS A 120 22.51 2.30 4.16
N ASN A 121 21.78 1.84 5.18
CA ASN A 121 22.33 0.93 6.18
C ASN A 121 22.43 -0.49 5.61
N PHE A 122 21.56 -0.83 4.67
CA PHE A 122 21.55 -2.11 3.99
C PHE A 122 22.66 -2.29 2.95
N ASP A 123 23.20 -1.20 2.40
CA ASP A 123 24.31 -1.23 1.41
C ASP A 123 25.54 -2.03 1.87
N LYS A 124 25.74 -2.18 3.19
CA LYS A 124 26.90 -2.87 3.77
C LYS A 124 26.69 -4.37 3.97
N LYS A 125 25.48 -4.90 3.72
CA LYS A 125 25.17 -6.31 3.95
C LYS A 125 25.57 -7.15 2.75
N THR A 126 26.26 -8.25 3.03
CA THR A 126 26.58 -9.29 2.05
C THR A 126 25.70 -10.51 2.27
N PHE A 127 25.28 -11.14 1.16
CA PHE A 127 24.40 -12.30 1.21
C PHE A 127 25.10 -13.49 0.57
N SER A 128 25.09 -14.63 1.27
CA SER A 128 25.61 -15.89 0.76
C SER A 128 24.66 -16.56 -0.26
N LYS A 129 23.38 -16.16 -0.24
CA LYS A 129 22.34 -16.62 -1.17
C LYS A 129 21.46 -15.46 -1.59
N PRO A 130 20.94 -15.46 -2.83
CA PRO A 130 19.99 -14.45 -3.26
C PRO A 130 18.74 -14.43 -2.37
N ILE A 131 18.31 -13.22 -1.97
CA ILE A 131 17.05 -13.05 -1.25
C ILE A 131 15.91 -13.09 -2.28
N ILE A 132 14.83 -13.81 -1.97
CA ILE A 132 13.65 -13.88 -2.84
C ILE A 132 12.52 -13.08 -2.20
N VAL A 133 12.07 -12.03 -2.87
CA VAL A 133 10.95 -11.17 -2.46
C VAL A 133 10.08 -10.81 -3.65
N GLU A 134 8.83 -10.41 -3.43
CA GLU A 134 7.96 -9.93 -4.50
C GLU A 134 8.33 -8.50 -4.90
N THR A 135 8.73 -7.66 -3.94
CA THR A 135 8.99 -6.23 -4.16
C THR A 135 10.23 -5.76 -3.43
N VAL A 136 10.98 -4.87 -4.07
CA VAL A 136 12.07 -4.11 -3.44
C VAL A 136 11.68 -2.63 -3.40
N LEU A 137 11.86 -1.97 -2.27
CA LEU A 137 11.70 -0.53 -2.10
C LEU A 137 13.06 0.13 -1.85
N LEU A 138 13.50 0.99 -2.76
CA LEU A 138 14.69 1.83 -2.54
C LEU A 138 14.30 3.07 -1.73
N GLN A 139 14.92 3.27 -0.57
CA GLN A 139 14.55 4.34 0.37
C GLN A 139 15.77 5.08 0.92
N GLY A 140 15.70 6.42 1.03
CA GLY A 140 16.70 7.19 1.77
C GLY A 140 18.06 7.35 1.08
N ASN A 141 18.12 7.20 -0.24
CA ASN A 141 19.30 7.34 -1.09
C ASN A 141 20.42 6.28 -0.87
N PRO A 142 20.15 4.97 -1.00
CA PRO A 142 21.14 3.88 -0.88
C PRO A 142 22.14 3.84 -2.03
N ARG A 143 23.44 3.67 -1.80
CA ARG A 143 24.50 3.66 -2.82
C ARG A 143 24.58 2.34 -3.61
N ILE A 144 23.45 1.85 -4.10
CA ILE A 144 23.35 0.64 -4.93
C ILE A 144 22.94 0.94 -6.37
N THR A 145 23.45 0.14 -7.32
CA THR A 145 22.99 0.07 -8.72
C THR A 145 21.97 -1.04 -8.92
N ILE A 146 21.11 -0.93 -9.94
CA ILE A 146 20.11 -1.98 -10.20
C ILE A 146 20.76 -3.33 -10.53
N LYS A 147 21.92 -3.31 -11.19
CA LYS A 147 22.70 -4.53 -11.47
C LYS A 147 23.16 -5.24 -10.19
N GLU A 148 23.77 -4.50 -9.25
CA GLU A 148 24.14 -5.05 -7.94
C GLU A 148 22.92 -5.57 -7.18
N LEU A 149 21.79 -4.86 -7.26
CA LEU A 149 20.55 -5.26 -6.60
C LEU A 149 20.04 -6.60 -7.14
N THR A 150 20.01 -6.78 -8.46
CA THR A 150 19.55 -8.05 -9.08
C THR A 150 20.50 -9.24 -8.82
N GLN A 151 21.77 -8.98 -8.55
CA GLN A 151 22.72 -10.03 -8.14
C GLN A 151 22.45 -10.51 -6.70
N ALA A 152 22.02 -9.60 -5.82
CA ALA A 152 21.74 -9.90 -4.42
C ALA A 152 20.31 -10.38 -4.17
N VAL A 153 19.34 -9.96 -5.00
CA VAL A 153 17.91 -10.11 -4.74
C VAL A 153 17.17 -10.47 -6.02
N GLN A 154 16.33 -11.50 -5.93
CA GLN A 154 15.33 -11.83 -6.95
C GLN A 154 13.99 -11.20 -6.57
N PHE A 155 13.45 -10.36 -7.46
CA PHE A 155 12.20 -9.65 -7.23
C PHE A 155 11.43 -9.37 -8.52
N LYS A 156 10.13 -9.07 -8.39
CA LYS A 156 9.23 -8.82 -9.53
C LYS A 156 9.10 -7.33 -9.85
N VAL A 157 8.99 -6.50 -8.82
CA VAL A 157 8.74 -5.05 -8.96
C VAL A 157 9.73 -4.25 -8.12
N LEU A 158 10.30 -3.21 -8.72
CA LEU A 158 11.12 -2.21 -8.05
C LEU A 158 10.28 -0.96 -7.75
N LEU A 159 10.15 -0.62 -6.48
CA LEU A 159 9.57 0.64 -6.03
C LEU A 159 10.68 1.61 -5.62
N ILE A 160 10.55 2.87 -6.06
CA ILE A 160 11.49 3.93 -5.69
C ILE A 160 10.74 4.94 -4.82
N ASP A 161 11.16 5.05 -3.56
CA ASP A 161 10.54 5.94 -2.60
C ASP A 161 10.77 7.43 -2.94
N ALA A 162 9.84 8.26 -2.49
CA ALA A 162 9.88 9.70 -2.71
C ALA A 162 10.95 10.43 -1.88
N SER A 163 11.50 9.80 -0.84
CA SER A 163 12.66 10.29 -0.07
C SER A 163 13.97 10.37 -0.87
N ASN A 164 14.03 9.77 -2.06
CA ASN A 164 15.22 9.78 -2.90
C ASN A 164 15.39 11.10 -3.69
N ALA A 165 16.64 11.45 -3.94
CA ALA A 165 17.04 12.61 -4.73
C ALA A 165 16.75 12.36 -6.23
N ASP A 166 16.27 13.40 -6.92
CA ASP A 166 15.74 13.26 -8.29
C ASP A 166 16.76 12.68 -9.28
N TYR A 167 18.05 13.03 -9.12
CA TYR A 167 19.10 12.50 -9.98
C TYR A 167 19.28 10.98 -9.82
N ARG A 168 19.10 10.44 -8.61
CA ARG A 168 19.24 8.99 -8.35
C ARG A 168 18.05 8.21 -8.87
N ILE A 169 16.86 8.78 -8.67
CA ILE A 169 15.62 8.24 -9.24
C ILE A 169 15.77 8.07 -10.75
N LYS A 170 16.23 9.10 -11.46
CA LYS A 170 16.45 9.04 -12.92
C LYS A 170 17.45 7.96 -13.32
N ILE A 171 18.56 7.83 -12.60
CA ILE A 171 19.57 6.79 -12.85
C ILE A 171 18.95 5.41 -12.68
N TRP A 172 18.26 5.14 -11.57
CA TRP A 172 17.65 3.84 -11.33
C TRP A 172 16.53 3.50 -12.31
N GLN A 173 15.71 4.47 -12.70
CA GLN A 173 14.69 4.26 -13.73
C GLN A 173 15.32 3.86 -15.06
N GLN A 174 16.41 4.53 -15.45
CA GLN A 174 17.14 4.20 -16.68
C GLN A 174 17.74 2.79 -16.59
N GLN A 175 18.42 2.47 -15.50
CA GLN A 175 19.00 1.15 -15.28
C GLN A 175 17.94 0.04 -15.24
N ALA A 176 16.81 0.26 -14.56
CA ALA A 176 15.71 -0.70 -14.51
C ALA A 176 15.13 -0.94 -15.91
N LYS A 177 15.01 0.10 -16.74
CA LYS A 177 14.57 -0.03 -18.13
C LYS A 177 15.54 -0.85 -18.97
N GLU A 178 16.85 -0.65 -18.79
CA GLU A 178 17.90 -1.40 -19.50
C GLU A 178 17.89 -2.89 -19.13
N GLU A 179 17.64 -3.21 -17.86
CA GLU A 179 17.57 -4.59 -17.34
C GLU A 179 16.17 -5.22 -17.51
N GLY A 180 15.19 -4.50 -18.09
CA GLY A 180 13.83 -5.01 -18.30
C GLY A 180 13.01 -5.20 -17.02
N ILE A 181 13.31 -4.45 -15.96
CA ILE A 181 12.68 -4.54 -14.64
C ILE A 181 11.50 -3.58 -14.54
N ASP A 182 10.37 -4.07 -14.04
CA ASP A 182 9.22 -3.23 -13.74
C ASP A 182 9.54 -2.28 -12.58
N CYS A 183 9.45 -0.97 -12.84
CA CYS A 183 9.89 0.08 -11.93
C CYS A 183 8.82 1.16 -11.78
N TYR A 184 8.41 1.40 -10.54
CA TYR A 184 7.46 2.45 -10.20
C TYR A 184 8.08 3.46 -9.22
N VAL A 185 8.02 4.74 -9.58
CA VAL A 185 8.50 5.84 -8.74
C VAL A 185 7.32 6.40 -7.97
N LEU A 186 7.42 6.45 -6.64
CA LEU A 186 6.37 7.05 -5.81
C LEU A 186 6.39 8.58 -5.93
N LYS A 187 7.56 9.19 -6.07
CA LYS A 187 7.70 10.65 -6.11
C LYS A 187 6.87 11.30 -7.22
N LYS A 188 5.97 12.21 -6.84
CA LYS A 188 5.07 12.95 -7.75
C LYS A 188 4.03 12.07 -8.48
N ASN A 189 3.90 10.81 -8.09
CA ASN A 189 2.91 9.88 -8.62
C ASN A 189 1.89 9.52 -7.51
N PRO A 190 0.72 8.99 -7.87
CA PRO A 190 -0.21 8.47 -6.87
C PRO A 190 0.40 7.30 -6.09
N ALA A 191 -0.22 6.99 -4.95
CA ALA A 191 0.14 5.84 -4.14
C ALA A 191 0.10 4.54 -4.97
N TYR A 192 1.04 3.65 -4.72
CA TYR A 192 1.09 2.35 -5.38
C TYR A 192 0.31 1.33 -4.53
N VAL A 193 -0.67 0.67 -5.13
CA VAL A 193 -1.57 -0.27 -4.43
C VAL A 193 -1.38 -1.67 -4.99
N ILE A 194 -1.02 -2.61 -4.12
CA ILE A 194 -0.96 -4.03 -4.42
C ILE A 194 -2.18 -4.68 -3.78
N LYS A 195 -2.99 -5.36 -4.58
CA LYS A 195 -4.10 -6.20 -4.09
C LYS A 195 -3.61 -7.65 -4.00
N LEU A 196 -3.84 -8.30 -2.86
CA LEU A 196 -3.41 -9.66 -2.55
C LEU A 196 -4.57 -10.65 -2.60
#